data_AF-A0A822J2L4-F1
#
_entry.id   AF-A0A822J2L4-F1
#
_cell.length_a   1.000
_cell.length_b   1.000
_cell.length_c   1.000
_cell.angle_alpha   90.00
_cell.angle_beta   90.00
_cell.angle_gamma   90.00
#
_symmetry.space_group_name_H-M   'P 1'
#
loop_
_entity.id
_entity.type
_entity.pdbx_description
1 polymer ?
#
loop_
_entity_poly.entity_id
_entity_poly.type
_entity_poly.pdbx_seq_one_letter_code
_entity_poly.pdbx_strand_id
1 'polypeptide(L)'
;MNKKMITILLLAASVILVAAPESFATTQYFAALNTVYPGGSCGTCHVNSSNDGPRTPYGLLFEKQTNHTSNASAALRAIGAPPTANLTTPAVTLTPAATLTATPEVTTVTETPEVETTEVETTEDTTVTETEEETPATTTTKSPGFGIVVSMIGLIAWALLGRRKN
;
A
#
# COMPACT_ATOMS: atom_id res chain seq x y z
N MET A 1 7.53 -13.56 43.58
CA MET A 1 7.35 -13.99 42.17
C MET A 1 8.28 -15.16 41.94
N ASN A 2 7.73 -16.34 41.66
CA ASN A 2 8.53 -17.53 41.43
C ASN A 2 9.35 -17.32 40.15
N LYS A 3 10.64 -17.67 40.15
CA LYS A 3 11.51 -17.57 38.97
C LYS A 3 10.83 -18.20 37.74
N LYS A 4 10.15 -19.32 37.95
CA LYS A 4 9.31 -20.02 36.96
C LYS A 4 8.24 -19.12 36.31
N MET A 5 7.57 -18.27 37.09
CA MET A 5 6.52 -17.38 36.57
C MET A 5 7.10 -16.24 35.73
N ILE A 6 8.27 -15.70 36.09
CA ILE A 6 8.98 -14.70 35.29
C ILE A 6 9.38 -15.30 33.94
N THR A 7 9.97 -16.49 33.96
CA THR A 7 10.41 -17.16 32.73
C THR A 7 9.24 -17.43 31.78
N ILE A 8 8.09 -17.89 32.30
CA ILE A 8 6.88 -18.11 31.49
C ILE A 8 6.39 -16.80 30.85
N LEU A 9 6.36 -15.71 31.61
CA LEU A 9 5.86 -14.41 31.12
C LEU A 9 6.78 -13.82 30.05
N LEU A 10 8.09 -13.97 30.21
CA LEU A 10 9.10 -13.52 29.24
C LEU A 10 9.03 -14.34 27.94
N LEU A 11 8.82 -15.66 28.06
CA LEU A 11 8.67 -16.55 26.90
C LEU A 11 7.37 -16.24 26.14
N ALA A 12 6.25 -16.05 26.85
CA ALA A 12 4.99 -15.64 26.24
C ALA A 12 5.10 -14.28 25.51
N ALA A 13 5.75 -13.30 26.14
CA ALA A 13 6.00 -12.01 25.49
C ALA A 13 6.85 -12.16 24.22
N SER A 14 7.90 -12.98 24.24
CA SER A 14 8.75 -13.19 23.06
C SER A 14 7.99 -13.78 21.86
N VAL A 15 7.09 -14.74 22.10
CA VAL A 15 6.27 -15.34 21.03
C VAL A 15 5.32 -14.32 20.43
N ILE A 16 4.72 -13.46 21.25
CA ILE A 16 3.81 -12.39 20.79
C ILE A 16 4.58 -11.35 19.96
N LEU A 17 5.80 -10.97 20.38
CA LEU A 17 6.60 -9.99 19.64
C LEU A 17 7.05 -10.50 18.26
N VAL A 18 7.24 -11.80 18.07
CA VAL A 18 7.64 -12.37 16.77
C VAL A 18 6.44 -12.46 15.80
N ALA A 19 5.23 -12.69 16.28
CA ALA A 19 4.05 -12.86 15.43
C ALA A 19 3.37 -11.53 15.01
N ALA A 20 3.61 -10.43 15.75
CA ALA A 20 2.94 -9.15 15.49
C ALA A 20 3.35 -8.38 14.20
N PRO A 21 4.61 -8.40 13.72
CA PRO A 21 5.04 -7.49 12.64
C PRO A 21 4.33 -7.73 11.30
N GLU A 22 4.01 -8.98 10.99
CA GLU A 22 3.51 -9.37 9.66
C GLU A 22 2.10 -8.82 9.37
N SER A 23 1.31 -8.57 10.42
CA SER A 23 -0.05 -8.04 10.28
C SER A 23 -0.08 -6.55 9.92
N PHE A 24 1.01 -5.80 10.14
CA PHE A 24 1.04 -4.36 9.87
C PHE A 24 1.46 -4.02 8.45
N ALA A 25 2.28 -4.86 7.83
CA ALA A 25 2.75 -4.64 6.47
C ALA A 25 1.60 -4.64 5.45
N THR A 26 0.61 -5.52 5.64
CA THR A 26 -0.57 -5.62 4.76
C THR A 26 -1.36 -4.32 4.67
N THR A 27 -1.64 -3.68 5.82
CA THR A 27 -2.40 -2.42 5.86
C THR A 27 -1.65 -1.30 5.15
N GLN A 28 -0.33 -1.22 5.32
CA GLN A 28 0.49 -0.19 4.68
C GLN A 28 0.56 -0.37 3.16
N TYR A 29 0.76 -1.60 2.68
CA TYR A 29 0.77 -1.87 1.24
C TYR A 29 -0.57 -1.61 0.59
N PHE A 30 -1.67 -1.98 1.25
CA PHE A 30 -3.01 -1.72 0.74
C PHE A 30 -3.34 -0.22 0.66
N ALA A 31 -2.95 0.54 1.68
CA ALA A 31 -3.11 2.00 1.68
C ALA A 31 -2.28 2.66 0.57
N ALA A 32 -1.02 2.25 0.39
CA ALA A 32 -0.17 2.73 -0.69
C ALA A 32 -0.76 2.39 -2.06
N LEU A 33 -1.26 1.15 -2.24
CA LEU A 33 -1.91 0.71 -3.47
C LEU A 33 -3.12 1.59 -3.81
N ASN A 34 -4.05 1.80 -2.89
CA ASN A 34 -5.22 2.65 -3.14
C ASN A 34 -4.88 4.14 -3.30
N THR A 35 -3.75 4.60 -2.79
CA THR A 35 -3.27 5.97 -2.98
C THR A 35 -2.71 6.17 -4.39
N VAL A 36 -1.96 5.20 -4.92
CA VAL A 36 -1.37 5.30 -6.27
C VAL A 36 -2.37 4.90 -7.35
N TYR A 37 -3.14 3.84 -7.10
CA TYR A 37 -4.10 3.24 -8.02
C TYR A 37 -5.44 3.00 -7.29
N PRO A 38 -6.35 3.98 -7.29
CA PRO A 38 -7.65 3.86 -6.63
C PRO A 38 -8.43 2.62 -7.10
N GLY A 39 -8.99 1.86 -6.16
CA GLY A 39 -9.75 0.63 -6.46
C GLY A 39 -8.91 -0.66 -6.41
N GLY A 40 -7.64 -0.56 -6.01
CA GLY A 40 -6.81 -1.74 -5.73
C GLY A 40 -7.39 -2.60 -4.60
N SER A 41 -7.22 -3.92 -4.71
CA SER A 41 -7.65 -4.90 -3.72
C SER A 41 -6.51 -5.84 -3.33
N CYS A 42 -6.67 -6.66 -2.29
CA CYS A 42 -5.72 -7.74 -2.03
C CYS A 42 -5.56 -8.67 -3.25
N GLY A 43 -6.62 -8.81 -4.05
CA GLY A 43 -6.64 -9.56 -5.31
C GLY A 43 -5.72 -8.99 -6.40
N THR A 44 -5.29 -7.73 -6.28
CA THR A 44 -4.32 -7.13 -7.21
C THR A 44 -2.94 -7.77 -7.06
N CYS A 45 -2.54 -8.06 -5.82
CA CYS A 45 -1.22 -8.63 -5.51
C CYS A 45 -1.26 -10.13 -5.20
N HIS A 46 -2.39 -10.67 -4.75
CA HIS A 46 -2.56 -12.07 -4.37
C HIS A 46 -3.65 -12.75 -5.22
N VAL A 47 -3.43 -14.01 -5.58
CA VAL A 47 -4.39 -14.81 -6.36
C VAL A 47 -5.68 -15.04 -5.57
N ASN A 48 -5.56 -15.23 -4.26
CA ASN A 48 -6.67 -15.33 -3.33
C ASN A 48 -6.65 -14.09 -2.44
N SER A 49 -7.81 -13.50 -2.17
CA SER A 49 -7.94 -12.35 -1.27
C SER A 49 -7.61 -12.68 0.20
N SER A 50 -7.36 -13.95 0.52
CA SER A 50 -6.71 -14.36 1.77
C SER A 50 -5.25 -13.91 1.77
N ASN A 51 -4.86 -13.16 2.79
CA ASN A 51 -3.55 -12.48 2.94
C ASN A 51 -2.29 -13.37 2.83
N ASP A 52 -2.44 -14.69 2.68
CA ASP A 52 -1.36 -15.67 2.63
C ASP A 52 -1.38 -16.51 1.34
N GLY A 53 -2.15 -16.05 0.33
CA GLY A 53 -2.24 -16.71 -0.96
C GLY A 53 -1.02 -16.44 -1.85
N PRO A 54 -0.75 -17.32 -2.85
CA PRO A 54 0.25 -17.09 -3.88
C PRO A 54 0.11 -15.69 -4.51
N ARG A 55 1.23 -15.05 -4.80
CA ARG A 55 1.24 -13.73 -5.45
C ARG A 55 0.82 -13.84 -6.93
N THR A 56 0.10 -12.84 -7.42
CA THR A 56 -0.13 -12.64 -8.85
C THR A 56 1.18 -12.25 -9.55
N PRO A 57 1.26 -12.29 -10.88
CA PRO A 57 2.40 -11.73 -11.61
C PRO A 57 2.70 -10.28 -11.23
N TYR A 58 1.66 -9.47 -10.98
CA TYR A 58 1.81 -8.08 -10.52
C TYR A 58 2.40 -8.01 -9.10
N GLY A 59 1.90 -8.82 -8.16
CA GLY A 59 2.46 -8.91 -6.81
C GLY A 59 3.94 -9.33 -6.79
N LEU A 60 4.35 -10.22 -7.70
CA LEU A 60 5.75 -10.61 -7.87
C LEU A 60 6.63 -9.49 -8.43
N LEU A 61 6.11 -8.65 -9.34
CA LEU A 61 6.83 -7.47 -9.83
C LEU A 61 7.06 -6.45 -8.71
N PHE A 62 6.04 -6.24 -7.86
CA PHE A 62 6.12 -5.37 -6.70
C PHE A 62 7.17 -5.85 -5.69
N GLU A 63 7.16 -7.14 -5.34
CA GLU A 63 8.13 -7.72 -4.41
C GLU A 63 9.58 -7.59 -4.91
N LYS A 64 9.80 -7.64 -6.23
CA LYS A 64 11.14 -7.48 -6.82
C LYS A 64 11.69 -6.05 -6.71
N GLN A 65 10.87 -5.05 -6.38
CA GLN A 65 11.34 -3.69 -6.17
C GLN A 65 12.15 -3.61 -4.89
N THR A 66 13.40 -3.15 -4.96
CA THR A 66 14.30 -3.09 -3.78
C THR A 66 13.80 -2.15 -2.68
N ASN A 67 12.96 -1.17 -3.04
CA ASN A 67 12.37 -0.19 -2.14
C ASN A 67 10.94 -0.53 -1.70
N HIS A 68 10.39 -1.72 -2.00
CA HIS A 68 8.99 -2.01 -1.65
C HIS A 68 8.72 -1.89 -0.14
N THR A 69 9.67 -2.29 0.72
CA THR A 69 9.52 -2.22 2.18
C THR A 69 9.70 -0.81 2.76
N SER A 70 10.52 0.04 2.14
CA SER A 70 10.83 1.39 2.61
C SER A 70 9.92 2.46 1.99
N ASN A 71 9.46 2.25 0.76
CA ASN A 71 8.58 3.16 0.02
C ASN A 71 7.71 2.40 -1.00
N ALA A 72 6.64 1.78 -0.50
CA ALA A 72 5.68 1.04 -1.31
C ALA A 72 5.09 1.86 -2.47
N SER A 73 4.80 3.15 -2.25
CA SER A 73 4.22 4.02 -3.29
C SER A 73 5.16 4.23 -4.47
N ALA A 74 6.46 4.43 -4.22
CA ALA A 74 7.46 4.55 -5.27
C ALA A 74 7.64 3.23 -6.03
N ALA A 75 7.71 2.11 -5.30
CA ALA A 75 7.77 0.77 -5.90
C ALA A 75 6.56 0.47 -6.79
N LEU A 76 5.34 0.84 -6.36
CA LEU A 76 4.12 0.70 -7.16
C LEU A 76 4.17 1.54 -8.45
N ARG A 77 4.63 2.80 -8.36
CA ARG A 77 4.78 3.64 -9.54
C ARG A 77 5.82 3.09 -10.52
N ALA A 78 6.90 2.49 -10.01
CA ALA A 78 7.97 1.92 -10.82
C ALA A 78 7.52 0.69 -11.64
N ILE A 79 6.63 -0.14 -11.10
CA ILE A 79 6.09 -1.30 -11.85
C ILE A 79 4.91 -0.94 -12.77
N GLY A 80 4.37 0.27 -12.64
CA GLY A 80 3.23 0.74 -13.41
C GLY A 80 1.88 0.28 -12.84
N ALA A 81 0.80 0.72 -13.48
CA ALA A 81 -0.56 0.35 -13.06
C ALA A 81 -0.77 -1.17 -13.16
N PRO A 82 -1.52 -1.78 -12.24
CA PRO A 82 -1.87 -3.19 -12.38
C PRO A 82 -2.64 -3.38 -13.68
N PRO A 83 -2.40 -4.49 -14.40
CA PRO A 83 -3.22 -4.82 -15.57
C PRO A 83 -4.66 -4.85 -15.07
N THR A 84 -5.47 -3.93 -15.57
CA THR A 84 -6.88 -3.83 -15.23
C THR A 84 -7.50 -5.16 -15.61
N ALA A 85 -7.75 -6.01 -14.62
CA ALA A 85 -8.54 -7.22 -14.79
C ALA A 85 -9.99 -6.80 -14.96
N ASN A 86 -10.30 -6.05 -16.03
CA ASN A 86 -11.61 -5.60 -16.45
C ASN A 86 -12.57 -5.39 -15.27
N LEU A 87 -12.11 -4.67 -14.25
CA LEU A 87 -12.97 -4.20 -13.18
C LEU A 87 -13.75 -3.08 -13.83
N THR A 88 -14.75 -3.44 -14.63
CA THR A 88 -16.03 -2.76 -14.65
C THR A 88 -16.45 -2.67 -13.18
N THR A 89 -15.91 -1.67 -12.48
CA THR A 89 -16.69 -0.93 -11.52
C THR A 89 -18.03 -0.75 -12.23
N PRO A 90 -19.14 -1.34 -11.74
CA PRO A 90 -20.42 -0.90 -12.24
C PRO A 90 -20.36 0.61 -12.06
N ALA A 91 -20.33 1.35 -13.16
CA ALA A 91 -20.55 2.77 -13.09
C ALA A 91 -21.85 2.84 -12.32
N VAL A 92 -21.78 3.26 -11.06
CA VAL A 92 -22.94 3.72 -10.35
C VAL A 92 -23.27 4.96 -11.13
N THR A 93 -24.02 4.77 -12.22
CA THR A 93 -24.79 5.80 -12.87
C THR A 93 -25.72 6.23 -11.75
N LEU A 94 -25.26 7.20 -10.96
CA LEU A 94 -26.15 8.04 -10.19
C LEU A 94 -27.12 8.53 -11.25
N THR A 95 -28.31 7.96 -11.27
CA THR A 95 -29.39 8.44 -12.13
C THR A 95 -29.53 9.91 -11.76
N PRO A 96 -29.10 10.85 -12.63
CA PRO A 96 -29.38 12.25 -12.36
C PRO A 96 -30.91 12.36 -12.31
N ALA A 97 -31.43 13.01 -11.27
CA ALA A 97 -32.83 13.41 -11.28
C ALA A 97 -33.08 14.14 -12.61
N ALA A 98 -34.01 13.62 -13.40
CA ALA A 98 -34.26 14.07 -14.75
C ALA A 98 -34.66 15.55 -14.75
N THR A 99 -33.71 16.42 -15.10
CA THR A 99 -34.03 17.74 -15.63
C THR A 99 -34.11 17.59 -17.14
N LEU A 100 -35.32 17.68 -17.67
CA LEU A 100 -35.57 17.78 -19.10
C LEU A 100 -34.94 19.09 -19.60
N THR A 101 -33.86 19.00 -20.37
CA THR A 101 -33.34 20.14 -21.13
C THR A 101 -32.75 19.63 -22.45
N ALA A 102 -33.05 20.40 -23.49
CA ALA A 102 -33.18 20.00 -24.87
C ALA A 102 -31.90 19.48 -25.55
N THR A 103 -32.13 18.58 -26.50
CA THR A 103 -31.27 18.19 -27.62
C THR A 103 -30.79 19.42 -28.41
N PRO A 104 -29.46 19.54 -28.63
CA PRO A 104 -28.97 19.92 -29.95
C PRO A 104 -28.08 18.85 -30.59
N GLU A 105 -28.47 18.52 -31.82
CA GLU A 105 -27.71 18.24 -33.04
C GLU A 105 -26.29 17.65 -32.95
N VAL A 106 -26.18 16.50 -33.62
CA VAL A 106 -24.97 15.76 -33.94
C VAL A 106 -24.14 16.52 -34.98
N THR A 107 -22.86 16.75 -34.71
CA THR A 107 -21.85 16.96 -35.75
C THR A 107 -20.75 15.91 -35.58
N THR A 108 -20.73 14.97 -36.52
CA THR A 108 -19.71 13.94 -36.66
C THR A 108 -18.48 14.55 -37.35
N VAL A 109 -17.36 14.61 -36.65
CA VAL A 109 -16.05 14.81 -37.28
C VAL A 109 -15.29 13.49 -37.18
N THR A 110 -15.16 12.84 -38.33
CA THR A 110 -14.29 11.67 -38.53
C THR A 110 -12.88 12.19 -38.79
N GLU A 111 -12.02 12.20 -37.77
CA GLU A 111 -10.59 12.38 -37.99
C GLU A 111 -9.90 11.01 -38.07
N THR A 112 -9.18 10.84 -39.17
CA THR A 112 -8.28 9.71 -39.45
C THR A 112 -6.94 10.02 -38.80
N PRO A 113 -6.40 9.20 -37.89
CA PRO A 113 -5.02 9.38 -37.46
C PRO A 113 -4.07 8.86 -38.56
N GLU A 114 -3.37 9.80 -39.17
CA GLU A 114 -2.19 9.58 -40.01
C GLU A 114 -1.05 9.04 -39.13
N VAL A 115 -0.53 7.87 -39.49
CA VAL A 115 0.62 7.24 -38.83
C VAL A 115 1.88 7.89 -39.39
N GLU A 116 2.42 8.86 -38.68
CA GLU A 116 3.76 9.39 -38.95
C GLU A 116 4.79 8.57 -38.17
N THR A 117 5.62 7.84 -38.92
CA THR A 117 6.79 7.11 -38.41
C THR A 117 7.98 8.07 -38.46
N THR A 118 8.37 8.61 -37.31
CA THR A 118 9.60 9.40 -37.18
C THR A 118 10.66 8.55 -36.50
N GLU A 119 11.60 8.07 -37.30
CA GLU A 119 12.87 7.51 -36.88
C GLU A 119 13.76 8.69 -36.44
N VAL A 120 14.01 8.83 -35.14
CA VAL A 120 15.00 9.79 -34.64
C VAL A 120 16.18 9.02 -34.05
N GLU A 121 17.29 9.23 -34.75
CA GLU A 121 18.63 8.76 -34.50
C GLU A 121 19.19 9.27 -33.18
N THR A 122 19.98 8.41 -32.55
CA THR A 122 20.80 8.61 -31.36
C THR A 122 21.59 9.92 -31.37
N THR A 123 21.61 10.64 -30.24
CA THR A 123 22.76 11.44 -29.83
C THR A 123 22.91 11.34 -28.32
N GLU A 124 23.99 10.70 -27.89
CA GLU A 124 24.54 10.82 -26.55
C GLU A 124 24.93 12.28 -26.31
N ASP A 125 24.30 12.93 -25.33
CA ASP A 125 25.04 13.87 -24.49
C ASP A 125 24.44 13.88 -23.09
N THR A 126 25.17 13.24 -22.17
CA THR A 126 24.83 13.16 -20.76
C THR A 126 25.29 14.44 -20.09
N THR A 127 24.40 15.43 -20.03
CA THR A 127 24.55 16.56 -19.09
C THR A 127 23.83 16.20 -17.79
N VAL A 128 24.62 15.88 -16.76
CA VAL A 128 24.12 15.67 -15.40
C VAL A 128 23.71 17.02 -14.82
N THR A 129 22.43 17.35 -14.93
CA THR A 129 21.83 18.42 -14.12
C THR A 129 21.57 17.84 -12.73
N GLU A 130 22.39 18.27 -11.78
CA GLU A 130 22.23 18.01 -10.35
C GLU A 130 20.97 18.75 -9.86
N THR A 131 19.82 18.09 -10.00
CA THR A 131 18.57 18.53 -9.38
C THR A 131 18.68 18.21 -7.89
N GLU A 132 18.74 19.27 -7.08
CA GLU A 132 18.60 19.22 -5.64
C GLU A 132 17.27 18.52 -5.29
N GLU A 133 17.36 17.22 -4.99
CA GLU A 133 16.25 16.41 -4.51
C GLU A 133 15.94 16.90 -3.08
N GLU A 134 14.96 17.80 -2.97
CA GLU A 134 14.33 18.11 -1.69
C GLU A 134 13.83 16.79 -1.11
N THR A 135 14.58 16.29 -0.13
CA THR A 135 14.27 15.08 0.60
C THR A 135 12.87 15.25 1.19
N PRO A 136 11.85 14.50 0.73
CA PRO A 136 10.53 14.62 1.30
C PRO A 136 10.64 14.21 2.76
N ALA A 137 10.30 15.14 3.66
CA ALA A 137 10.28 14.90 5.10
C ALA A 137 9.55 13.59 5.36
N THR A 138 10.28 12.61 5.87
CA THR A 138 9.76 11.28 6.17
C THR A 138 8.76 11.44 7.30
N THR A 139 7.48 11.61 6.95
CA THR A 139 6.41 11.66 7.93
C THR A 139 6.31 10.26 8.51
N THR A 140 6.95 10.09 9.67
CA THR A 140 6.84 8.90 10.49
C THR A 140 5.37 8.76 10.85
N THR A 141 4.66 7.99 10.03
CA THR A 141 3.26 7.68 10.25
C THR A 141 3.24 6.84 11.52
N LYS A 142 2.94 7.48 12.66
CA LYS A 142 2.78 6.82 13.94
C LYS A 142 1.64 5.80 13.77
N SER A 143 2.01 4.54 13.57
CA SER A 143 1.06 3.43 13.53
C SER A 143 0.24 3.46 14.82
N PRO A 144 -1.09 3.74 14.77
CA PRO A 144 -1.88 4.04 15.98
C PRO A 144 -2.07 2.86 16.94
N GLY A 145 -1.60 1.64 16.62
CA GLY A 145 -1.91 0.44 17.41
C GLY A 145 -0.80 -0.05 18.34
N PHE A 146 0.47 0.19 18.00
CA PHE A 146 1.57 -0.52 18.67
C PHE A 146 1.85 0.00 20.08
N GLY A 147 1.74 1.32 20.29
CA GLY A 147 1.94 1.95 21.59
C GLY A 147 0.93 1.48 22.65
N ILE A 148 -0.30 1.17 22.25
CA ILE A 148 -1.37 0.75 23.17
C ILE A 148 -1.08 -0.65 23.72
N VAL A 149 -0.65 -1.59 22.88
CA VAL A 149 -0.34 -2.97 23.31
C VAL A 149 0.86 -2.98 24.25
N VAL A 150 1.93 -2.26 23.91
CA VAL A 150 3.12 -2.15 24.77
C VAL A 150 2.78 -1.48 26.12
N SER A 151 1.96 -0.42 26.09
CA SER A 151 1.49 0.26 27.30
C SER A 151 0.64 -0.65 28.20
N MET A 152 -0.28 -1.43 27.62
CA MET A 152 -1.10 -2.40 28.37
C MET A 152 -0.24 -3.48 29.05
N ILE A 153 0.72 -4.06 28.34
CA ILE A 153 1.62 -5.09 28.91
C ILE A 153 2.46 -4.48 30.04
N GLY A 154 2.98 -3.26 29.83
CA GLY A 154 3.71 -2.52 30.85
C GLY A 154 2.88 -2.25 32.11
N LEU A 155 1.63 -1.80 31.94
CA LEU A 155 0.70 -1.55 33.05
C LEU A 155 0.34 -2.83 33.82
N ILE A 156 0.10 -3.93 33.12
CA ILE A 156 -0.20 -5.23 33.75
C ILE A 156 1.03 -5.70 34.55
N ALA A 157 2.23 -5.61 33.98
CA ALA A 157 3.46 -5.96 34.69
C ALA A 157 3.67 -5.07 35.92
N TRP A 158 3.43 -3.76 35.81
CA TRP A 158 3.57 -2.80 36.90
C TRP A 158 2.55 -3.04 38.02
N ALA A 159 1.28 -3.28 37.69
CA ALA A 159 0.23 -3.61 38.66
C ALA A 159 0.54 -4.90 39.44
N LEU A 160 1.06 -5.93 38.75
CA LEU A 160 1.49 -7.17 39.39
C LEU A 160 2.71 -6.98 40.31
N LEU A 161 3.61 -6.05 39.99
CA LEU A 161 4.75 -5.70 40.84
C LEU A 161 4.31 -4.90 42.07
N GLY A 162 3.39 -3.95 41.92
CA GLY A 162 2.86 -3.14 43.02
C GLY A 162 2.12 -3.97 44.07
N ARG A 163 1.32 -4.94 43.64
CA ARG A 163 0.54 -5.83 44.53
C ARG A 163 1.40 -6.78 45.38
N ARG A 164 2.71 -6.88 45.11
CA ARG A 164 3.65 -7.71 45.88
C ARG A 164 4.29 -6.96 47.05
N LYS A 165 4.26 -5.63 47.04
CA LYS A 165 4.89 -4.79 48.08
C LYS A 165 3.98 -4.50 49.28
N ASN A 166 2.69 -4.83 49.17
CA ASN A 166 1.72 -4.87 50.26
C ASN A 166 1.39 -6.32 50.59
#